data_AF-A0A067NWD8-F1
#
_entry.id   AF-A0A067NWD8-F1
#
_cell.length_a   1.000
_cell.length_b   1.000
_cell.length_c   1.000
_cell.angle_alpha   90.00
_cell.angle_beta   90.00
_cell.angle_gamma   90.00
#
_symmetry.space_group_name_H-M   'P 1'
#
loop_
_entity.id
_entity.type
_entity.pdbx_description
1 polymer ?
#
loop_
_entity_poly.entity_id
_entity_poly.type
_entity_poly.pdbx_seq_one_letter_code
_entity_poly.pdbx_strand_id
1 'polypeptide(L)'
;MSVHSSHPPPSHTTHNLSSSSYTTLSNHTTHPPPSQPPKHRRAKRTEDERISYLHSDPYIIVFEAHRVLCALCRKWIRLRPNSTYCSIPWDKHRTSCFSKK
;
A
#
# COMPACT_ATOMS: atom_id res chain seq x y z
N MET A 1 -6.52 -30.92 -47.02
CA MET A 1 -5.50 -30.79 -45.95
C MET A 1 -4.41 -29.88 -46.52
N SER A 2 -4.13 -28.65 -46.12
CA SER A 2 -4.69 -27.69 -45.17
C SER A 2 -4.22 -26.32 -45.71
N VAL A 3 -5.12 -25.34 -45.81
CA VAL A 3 -4.75 -23.97 -46.23
C VAL A 3 -4.08 -23.25 -45.06
N HIS A 4 -2.91 -22.65 -45.28
CA HIS A 4 -2.17 -21.95 -44.24
C HIS A 4 -2.66 -20.50 -44.18
N SER A 5 -3.59 -20.21 -43.27
CA SER A 5 -4.07 -18.84 -43.00
C SER A 5 -2.96 -18.02 -42.35
N SER A 6 -2.47 -16.99 -43.05
CA SER A 6 -1.58 -15.98 -42.47
C SER A 6 -2.44 -14.84 -41.90
N HIS A 7 -2.43 -14.65 -40.59
CA HIS A 7 -3.07 -13.51 -39.94
C HIS A 7 -2.09 -12.32 -39.84
N PRO A 8 -2.50 -11.07 -40.12
CA PRO A 8 -1.70 -9.89 -39.81
C PRO A 8 -1.79 -9.50 -38.30
N PRO A 9 -0.80 -8.80 -37.73
CA PRO A 9 -0.87 -8.28 -36.37
C PRO A 9 -1.79 -7.05 -36.27
N PRO A 10 -2.46 -6.79 -35.13
CA PRO A 10 -3.20 -5.55 -34.92
C PRO A 10 -2.24 -4.39 -34.60
N SER A 11 -2.26 -3.36 -35.45
CA SER A 11 -1.60 -2.08 -35.24
C SER A 11 -2.37 -1.27 -34.20
N HIS A 12 -1.82 -1.11 -32.99
CA HIS A 12 -2.42 -0.23 -31.99
C HIS A 12 -2.08 1.24 -32.31
N THR A 13 -3.14 1.99 -32.62
CA THR A 13 -3.18 3.44 -32.87
C THR A 13 -2.52 4.24 -31.75
N THR A 14 -1.45 4.97 -32.06
CA THR A 14 -0.84 5.97 -31.17
C THR A 14 -1.69 7.24 -31.19
N HIS A 15 -2.36 7.54 -30.09
CA HIS A 15 -3.10 8.78 -29.94
C HIS A 15 -2.14 9.95 -29.69
N ASN A 16 -2.12 10.89 -30.63
CA ASN A 16 -1.45 12.18 -30.56
C ASN A 16 -2.38 13.17 -29.83
N LEU A 17 -1.99 13.61 -28.63
CA LEU A 17 -2.58 14.79 -28.00
C LEU A 17 -1.49 15.83 -27.76
N SER A 18 -1.48 16.79 -28.69
CA SER A 18 -0.94 18.14 -28.54
C SER A 18 -1.51 18.81 -27.29
N SER A 19 -0.67 19.48 -26.52
CA SER A 19 -1.12 20.49 -25.56
C SER A 19 -0.07 21.58 -25.41
N SER A 20 -0.32 22.63 -26.18
CA SER A 20 -0.29 24.04 -25.76
C SER A 20 1.01 24.58 -25.18
N SER A 21 1.77 25.22 -26.05
CA SER A 21 2.65 26.34 -25.76
C SER A 21 1.87 27.47 -25.07
N TYR A 22 2.25 27.81 -23.84
CA TYR A 22 1.98 29.13 -23.27
C TYR A 22 3.30 29.84 -23.02
N THR A 23 3.49 30.91 -23.78
CA THR A 23 4.44 31.98 -23.50
C THR A 23 3.89 32.75 -22.30
N THR A 24 4.61 32.88 -21.18
CA THR A 24 4.50 34.09 -20.34
C THR A 24 5.80 34.35 -19.59
N LEU A 25 6.33 35.52 -19.91
CA LEU A 25 7.44 36.28 -19.41
C LEU A 25 7.57 36.33 -17.87
N SER A 26 8.81 36.18 -17.40
CA SER A 26 9.28 36.52 -16.07
C SER A 26 9.01 37.98 -15.73
N ASN A 27 8.41 38.25 -14.57
CA ASN A 27 8.98 39.21 -13.63
C ASN A 27 8.31 39.12 -12.25
N HIS A 28 9.14 39.42 -11.25
CA HIS A 28 8.89 39.94 -9.91
C HIS A 28 8.47 39.02 -8.73
N THR A 29 9.36 39.08 -7.73
CA THR A 29 9.10 39.02 -6.28
C THR A 29 9.37 37.69 -5.56
N THR A 30 10.59 37.61 -5.01
CA THR A 30 10.87 37.34 -3.59
C THR A 30 10.11 36.18 -2.94
N HIS A 31 10.73 35.00 -2.94
CA HIS A 31 10.95 34.12 -1.77
C HIS A 31 11.62 32.83 -2.24
N PRO A 32 12.64 32.29 -1.55
CA PRO A 32 13.10 30.93 -1.81
C PRO A 32 12.01 29.95 -1.32
N PRO A 33 11.43 29.09 -2.18
CA PRO A 33 10.62 27.98 -1.69
C PRO A 33 11.56 26.97 -1.00
N PRO A 34 11.31 26.57 0.25
CA PRO A 34 12.05 25.48 0.86
C PRO A 34 11.69 24.20 0.11
N SER A 35 12.66 23.69 -0.64
CA SER A 35 12.97 22.26 -0.80
C SER A 35 11.77 21.32 -0.68
N GLN A 36 11.23 20.94 -1.83
CA GLN A 36 10.33 19.80 -1.97
C GLN A 36 10.92 18.59 -1.20
N PRO A 37 10.18 17.97 -0.26
CA PRO A 37 10.66 16.76 0.36
C PRO A 37 10.75 15.69 -0.75
N PRO A 38 11.80 14.85 -0.75
CA PRO A 38 11.87 13.75 -1.70
C PRO A 38 10.59 12.93 -1.51
N LYS A 39 10.07 12.34 -2.60
CA LYS A 39 8.96 11.40 -2.55
C LYS A 39 9.37 10.22 -1.66
N HIS A 40 9.21 10.38 -0.35
CA HIS A 40 9.43 9.35 0.64
C HIS A 40 8.34 8.32 0.38
N ARG A 41 8.70 7.31 -0.42
CA ARG A 41 8.05 6.00 -0.40
C ARG A 41 7.70 5.72 1.06
N ARG A 42 6.40 5.77 1.37
CA ARG A 42 5.84 5.77 2.74
C ARG A 42 6.76 4.98 3.66
N ALA A 43 7.49 5.69 4.53
CA ALA A 43 8.50 5.06 5.36
C ALA A 43 7.85 3.86 6.05
N LYS A 44 8.49 2.70 5.97
CA LYS A 44 8.00 1.50 6.64
C LYS A 44 7.82 1.87 8.12
N ARG A 45 6.62 1.71 8.68
CA ARG A 45 6.41 1.85 10.13
C ARG A 45 7.50 1.10 10.87
N THR A 46 8.08 1.73 11.88
CA THR A 46 9.10 1.11 12.73
C THR A 46 8.51 -0.11 13.45
N GLU A 47 9.35 -0.94 14.04
CA GLU A 47 8.86 -2.06 14.86
C GLU A 47 8.08 -1.57 16.08
N ASP A 48 8.58 -0.52 16.73
CA ASP A 48 7.94 0.07 17.91
C ASP A 48 6.52 0.59 17.63
N GLU A 49 6.32 1.31 16.51
CA GLU A 49 4.98 1.73 16.08
C GLU A 49 4.05 0.55 15.84
N ARG A 50 4.58 -0.56 15.33
CA ARG A 50 3.80 -1.79 15.09
C ARG A 50 3.41 -2.47 16.41
N ILE A 51 4.33 -2.53 17.37
CA ILE A 51 4.06 -3.05 18.72
C ILE A 51 3.01 -2.19 19.41
N SER A 52 3.19 -0.87 19.41
CA SER A 52 2.26 0.10 19.99
C SER A 52 0.86 -0.04 19.39
N TYR A 53 0.77 -0.24 18.07
CA TYR A 53 -0.50 -0.49 17.39
C TYR A 53 -1.20 -1.76 17.91
N LEU A 54 -0.49 -2.89 17.99
CA LEU A 54 -1.05 -4.15 18.50
C LEU A 54 -1.42 -4.04 19.99
N HIS A 55 -0.59 -3.38 20.80
CA HIS A 55 -0.85 -3.18 22.22
C HIS A 55 -2.07 -2.29 22.49
N SER A 56 -2.33 -1.31 21.61
CA SER A 56 -3.50 -0.44 21.72
C SER A 56 -4.83 -1.10 21.35
N ASP A 57 -4.80 -2.29 20.73
CA ASP A 57 -6.00 -2.98 20.25
C ASP A 57 -6.65 -3.81 21.38
N PRO A 58 -7.88 -3.46 21.83
CA PRO A 58 -8.53 -4.17 22.94
C PRO A 58 -8.98 -5.60 22.57
N TYR A 59 -8.94 -5.95 21.29
CA TYR A 59 -9.32 -7.28 20.81
C TYR A 59 -8.12 -8.23 20.70
N ILE A 60 -6.93 -7.82 21.14
CA ILE A 60 -5.75 -8.67 21.26
C ILE A 60 -5.57 -9.05 22.74
N ILE A 61 -5.54 -10.36 23.02
CA ILE A 61 -5.25 -10.85 24.40
C ILE A 61 -3.75 -10.92 24.62
N VAL A 62 -3.04 -11.54 23.68
CA VAL A 62 -1.59 -11.77 23.72
C VAL A 62 -1.06 -11.58 22.32
N PHE A 63 0.10 -10.94 22.19
CA PHE A 63 0.82 -10.89 20.93
C PHE A 63 2.29 -11.24 21.11
N GLU A 64 2.86 -11.81 20.07
CA GLU A 64 4.28 -12.11 19.92
C GLU A 64 4.74 -11.57 18.57
N ALA A 65 6.06 -11.64 18.33
CA ALA A 65 6.67 -11.18 17.10
C ALA A 65 5.99 -11.72 15.83
N HIS A 66 5.49 -12.97 15.83
CA HIS A 66 4.94 -13.60 14.63
C HIS A 66 3.49 -14.09 14.78
N ARG A 67 2.81 -13.81 15.88
CA ARG A 67 1.43 -14.25 16.09
C ARG A 67 0.67 -13.36 17.06
N VAL A 68 -0.66 -13.33 16.92
CA VAL A 68 -1.57 -12.60 17.82
C VAL A 68 -2.73 -13.50 18.22
N LEU A 69 -3.19 -13.41 19.47
CA LEU A 69 -4.34 -14.13 19.98
C LEU A 69 -5.56 -13.21 19.98
N CYS A 70 -6.55 -13.55 19.15
CA CYS A 70 -7.79 -12.78 19.04
C CYS A 70 -8.68 -12.98 20.27
N ALA A 71 -9.17 -11.89 20.88
CA ALA A 71 -10.08 -11.96 22.02
C ALA A 71 -11.48 -12.47 21.66
N LEU A 72 -11.94 -12.17 20.43
CA LEU A 72 -13.31 -12.48 19.98
C LEU A 72 -13.51 -13.95 19.65
N CYS A 73 -12.55 -14.55 18.93
CA CYS A 73 -12.64 -15.94 18.48
C CYS A 73 -11.61 -16.87 19.14
N ARG A 74 -10.72 -16.36 20.00
CA ARG A 74 -9.68 -17.12 20.72
C ARG A 74 -8.76 -17.94 19.81
N LYS A 75 -8.58 -17.52 18.56
CA LYS A 75 -7.66 -18.15 17.59
C LYS A 75 -6.35 -17.38 17.51
N TRP A 76 -5.26 -18.12 17.38
CA TRP A 76 -3.95 -17.58 17.05
C TRP A 76 -3.88 -17.26 15.55
N ILE A 77 -3.56 -16.01 15.24
CA ILE A 77 -3.39 -15.52 13.89
C ILE A 77 -1.90 -15.41 13.62
N ARG A 78 -1.44 -16.14 12.59
CA ARG A 78 -0.04 -16.10 12.15
C ARG A 78 0.21 -14.79 11.40
N LEU A 79 1.25 -14.06 11.79
CA LEU A 79 1.75 -12.89 11.09
C LEU A 79 2.76 -13.31 10.00
N ARG A 80 3.46 -12.32 9.41
CA ARG A 80 4.48 -12.58 8.39
C ARG A 80 5.81 -13.03 9.02
N PRO A 81 6.49 -14.05 8.48
CA PRO A 81 7.78 -14.51 9.01
C PRO A 81 8.93 -13.53 8.75
N ASN A 82 8.87 -12.75 7.67
CA ASN A 82 9.92 -11.78 7.32
C ASN A 82 9.72 -10.40 7.97
N SER A 83 8.65 -10.21 8.75
CA SER A 83 8.33 -8.91 9.35
C SER A 83 7.51 -9.14 10.61
N THR A 84 8.19 -9.06 11.73
CA THR A 84 7.66 -9.10 13.09
C THR A 84 6.56 -8.05 13.32
N TYR A 85 5.60 -8.32 14.20
CA TYR A 85 4.52 -7.42 14.60
C TYR A 85 3.73 -6.80 13.43
N CYS A 86 3.74 -7.41 12.24
CA CYS A 86 3.03 -6.87 11.08
C CYS A 86 1.51 -6.91 11.31
N SER A 87 0.83 -5.77 11.28
CA SER A 87 -0.62 -5.69 11.56
C SER A 87 -1.51 -6.19 10.42
N ILE A 88 -1.02 -6.22 9.18
CA ILE A 88 -1.86 -6.52 7.99
C ILE A 88 -2.65 -7.85 8.12
N PRO A 89 -2.06 -8.97 8.56
CA PRO A 89 -2.80 -10.22 8.75
C PRO A 89 -3.82 -10.13 9.90
N TRP A 90 -3.48 -9.40 10.96
CA TRP A 90 -4.37 -9.11 12.06
C TRP A 90 -5.57 -8.27 11.62
N ASP A 91 -5.35 -7.18 10.88
CA ASP A 91 -6.40 -6.27 10.43
C ASP A 91 -7.43 -7.02 9.56
N LYS A 92 -6.95 -7.84 8.61
CA LYS A 92 -7.82 -8.70 7.79
C LYS A 92 -8.62 -9.68 8.65
N HIS A 93 -7.96 -10.33 9.62
CA HIS A 93 -8.63 -11.22 10.54
C HIS A 93 -9.71 -10.47 11.33
N ARG A 94 -9.36 -9.34 11.95
CA ARG A 94 -10.24 -8.50 12.77
C ARG A 94 -11.53 -8.18 12.02
N THR A 95 -11.43 -7.63 10.81
CA THR A 95 -12.61 -7.33 9.97
C THR A 95 -13.48 -8.57 9.72
N SER A 96 -12.89 -9.70 9.31
CA SER A 96 -13.66 -10.93 9.06
C SER A 96 -14.19 -11.62 10.32
N CYS A 97 -13.52 -11.42 11.47
CA CYS A 97 -13.89 -11.99 12.74
C CYS A 97 -15.10 -11.28 13.33
N PHE A 98 -15.19 -9.95 13.16
CA PHE A 98 -16.37 -9.17 13.55
C PHE A 98 -17.61 -9.57 12.76
N SER A 99 -17.49 -9.83 11.46
CA SER A 99 -18.62 -10.25 10.63
C SER A 99 -19.13 -11.68 10.92
N LYS A 100 -18.39 -12.47 11.72
CA LYS A 100 -18.74 -13.86 12.07
C LYS A 100 -19.22 -14.01 13.51
N LYS A 101 -19.39 -12.90 14.23
CA LYS A 101 -19.91 -12.86 15.60
C LYS A 101 -21.43 -12.72 15.56
#